data_AF-A0A849D557-F1
#
_entry.id   AF-A0A849D557-F1
#
_cell.length_a   1.000
_cell.length_b   1.000
_cell.length_c   1.000
_cell.angle_alpha   90.00
_cell.angle_beta   90.00
_cell.angle_gamma   90.00
#
_symmetry.space_group_name_H-M   'P 1'
#
loop_
_entity.id
_entity.type
_entity.pdbx_description
1 polymer ?
#
loop_
_entity_poly.entity_id
_entity_poly.type
_entity_poly.pdbx_seq_one_letter_code
_entity_poly.pdbx_strand_id
1 'polypeptide(L)'
;NLSSEIFMAERLEQIAGELGKRLLKNNLAGKTITLKIKYSDFSQQTRSKTHHDYISSQQEILSEAKSLLFQEKLKNSVRLLGISLSNLNNERHPQKEGKSVSVQLSFEF
;
A
#
# COMPACT_ATOMS: atom_id res chain seq x y z
N ASN A 1 22.90 -2.49 -13.75
CA ASN A 1 21.53 -2.40 -14.29
C ASN A 1 20.90 -1.05 -13.96
N LEU A 2 21.47 0.05 -14.47
CA LEU A 2 20.98 1.40 -14.19
C LEU A 2 19.57 1.64 -14.76
N SER A 3 19.28 1.07 -15.94
CA SER A 3 17.96 1.17 -16.58
C SER A 3 16.83 0.56 -15.73
N SER A 4 17.09 -0.55 -15.04
CA SER A 4 16.07 -1.20 -14.20
C SER A 4 15.74 -0.39 -12.94
N GLU A 5 16.73 0.25 -12.33
CA GLU A 5 16.53 1.07 -11.14
C GLU A 5 15.75 2.36 -11.47
N ILE A 6 16.09 3.01 -12.58
CA ILE A 6 15.35 4.19 -13.09
C ILE A 6 13.89 3.82 -13.34
N PHE A 7 13.64 2.73 -14.07
CA PHE A 7 12.28 2.27 -14.36
C PHE A 7 11.47 1.97 -13.10
N MET A 8 12.09 1.34 -12.08
CA MET A 8 11.41 1.06 -10.82
C MET A 8 11.11 2.33 -10.03
N ALA A 9 12.02 3.31 -10.02
CA ALA A 9 11.82 4.59 -9.34
C ALA A 9 10.66 5.38 -9.96
N GLU A 10 10.60 5.45 -11.29
CA GLU A 10 9.48 6.08 -12.02
C GLU A 10 8.16 5.36 -11.74
N ARG A 11 8.17 4.02 -11.72
CA ARG A 11 6.96 3.24 -11.43
C ARG A 11 6.47 3.45 -10.01
N LEU A 12 7.38 3.54 -9.03
CA LEU A 12 7.03 3.84 -7.64
C LEU A 12 6.44 5.25 -7.52
N GLU A 13 6.95 6.23 -8.26
CA GLU A 13 6.42 7.59 -8.26
C GLU A 13 4.98 7.64 -8.76
N GLN A 14 4.68 6.92 -9.85
CA GLN A 14 3.31 6.81 -10.35
C GLN A 14 2.37 6.16 -9.33
N ILE A 15 2.78 5.04 -8.72
CA ILE A 15 1.97 4.32 -7.72
C ILE A 15 1.75 5.20 -6.48
N ALA A 16 2.80 5.87 -6.00
CA ALA A 16 2.72 6.77 -4.85
C ALA A 16 1.80 7.97 -5.12
N GLY A 17 1.85 8.55 -6.33
CA GLY A 17 0.97 9.64 -6.72
C GLY A 17 -0.49 9.21 -6.81
N GLU A 18 -0.78 8.04 -7.36
CA GLU A 18 -2.14 7.49 -7.38
C GLU A 18 -2.64 7.17 -5.97
N LEU A 19 -1.80 6.55 -5.14
CA LEU A 19 -2.12 6.23 -3.75
C LEU A 19 -2.38 7.50 -2.93
N GLY A 20 -1.51 8.51 -3.03
CA GLY A 20 -1.67 9.80 -2.36
C GLY A 20 -2.97 10.51 -2.75
N LYS A 21 -3.31 10.54 -4.04
CA LYS A 21 -4.61 11.09 -4.51
C LYS A 21 -5.81 10.35 -3.90
N ARG A 22 -5.74 9.00 -3.83
CA ARG A 22 -6.80 8.18 -3.22
C ARG A 22 -6.93 8.43 -1.72
N LEU A 23 -5.81 8.57 -1.01
CA LEU A 23 -5.80 8.88 0.43
C LEU A 23 -6.40 10.26 0.68
N LEU A 24 -5.95 11.27 -0.06
CA LEU A 24 -6.43 12.65 0.07
C LEU A 24 -7.93 12.75 -0.17
N LYS A 25 -8.44 12.09 -1.22
CA LYS A 25 -9.88 12.05 -1.55
C LYS A 25 -10.72 11.47 -0.40
N ASN A 26 -10.19 10.50 0.34
CA ASN A 26 -10.91 9.83 1.42
C ASN A 26 -10.51 10.36 2.82
N ASN A 27 -9.67 11.40 2.90
CA ASN A 27 -9.09 11.92 4.13
C ASN A 27 -8.44 10.83 5.01
N LEU A 28 -7.79 9.86 4.36
CA LEU A 28 -7.15 8.71 4.99
C LEU A 28 -5.65 8.95 5.15
N ALA A 29 -5.09 8.42 6.23
CA ALA A 29 -3.65 8.38 6.45
C ALA A 29 -3.28 7.04 7.12
N GLY A 30 -2.08 6.52 6.87
CA GLY A 30 -1.62 5.23 7.40
C GLY A 30 -0.28 5.33 8.09
N LYS A 31 0.00 4.42 9.03
CA LYS A 31 1.29 4.38 9.74
C LYS A 31 2.28 3.40 9.13
N THR A 32 1.77 2.33 8.52
CA THR A 32 2.60 1.24 8.01
C THR A 32 2.63 1.27 6.50
N ILE A 33 3.80 1.50 5.91
CA ILE A 33 4.04 1.40 4.46
C ILE A 33 4.58 0.01 4.15
N THR A 34 4.00 -0.63 3.14
CA THR A 34 4.40 -1.95 2.66
C THR A 34 4.72 -1.90 1.17
N LEU A 35 5.94 -2.27 0.81
CA LEU A 35 6.38 -2.50 -0.56
C LEU A 35 6.25 -3.99 -0.89
N LYS A 36 5.48 -4.31 -1.92
CA LYS A 36 5.32 -5.65 -2.48
C LYS A 36 6.06 -5.72 -3.81
N ILE A 37 6.95 -6.70 -3.95
CA ILE A 37 7.76 -6.94 -5.14
C ILE A 37 7.41 -8.34 -5.63
N LYS A 38 6.86 -8.45 -6.84
CA LYS A 38 6.63 -9.73 -7.50
C LYS A 38 7.66 -9.92 -8.59
N TYR A 39 8.37 -11.05 -8.58
CA TYR A 39 9.41 -11.37 -9.54
C TYR A 39 8.85 -12.11 -10.78
N SER A 40 9.69 -12.26 -11.80
CA SER A 40 9.36 -12.98 -13.04
C SER A 40 9.09 -14.47 -12.82
N ASP A 41 9.72 -15.08 -11.82
CA ASP A 41 9.47 -16.45 -11.33
C ASP A 41 8.17 -16.58 -10.52
N PHE A 42 7.36 -15.51 -10.46
CA PHE A 42 6.12 -15.39 -9.69
C PHE A 42 6.28 -15.42 -8.16
N SER A 43 7.51 -15.46 -7.63
CA SER A 43 7.76 -15.28 -6.21
C SER A 43 7.46 -13.86 -5.76
N GLN A 44 7.06 -13.69 -4.49
CA GLN A 44 6.73 -12.40 -3.91
C GLN A 44 7.62 -12.11 -2.71
N GLN A 45 8.27 -10.95 -2.72
CA GLN A 45 8.93 -10.39 -1.54
C GLN A 45 8.11 -9.20 -1.03
N THR A 46 7.92 -9.14 0.29
CA THR A 46 7.22 -8.04 0.95
C THR A 46 8.14 -7.42 1.98
N ARG A 47 8.22 -6.09 1.99
CA ARG A 47 8.98 -5.30 2.96
C ARG A 47 8.07 -4.23 3.52
N SER A 48 8.08 -4.03 4.83
CA SER A 48 7.22 -3.05 5.48
C SER A 48 7.94 -2.29 6.56
N LYS A 49 7.52 -1.05 6.79
CA LYS A 49 7.98 -0.23 7.91
C LYS A 49 6.81 0.54 8.51
N THR A 50 6.76 0.55 9.83
CA THR A 50 5.77 1.27 10.62
C THR A 50 6.39 2.52 11.22
N HIS A 51 5.69 3.64 11.06
CA HIS A 51 6.07 4.94 11.62
C HIS A 51 5.21 5.29 12.83
N HIS A 52 5.70 6.23 13.65
CA HIS A 52 4.93 6.74 14.77
C HIS A 52 3.79 7.64 14.30
N ASP A 53 4.10 8.51 13.33
CA ASP A 53 3.19 9.49 12.75
C ASP A 53 2.42 8.92 11.56
N TYR A 54 1.29 9.56 11.24
CA TYR A 54 0.46 9.20 10.10
C TYR A 54 1.01 9.79 8.81
N ILE A 55 1.14 8.95 7.79
CA ILE A 55 1.62 9.31 6.47
C ILE A 55 0.45 9.32 5.49
N SER A 56 0.36 10.39 4.71
CA SER A 56 -0.65 10.53 3.65
C SER A 56 -0.11 11.24 2.40
N SER A 57 1.01 11.95 2.51
CA SER A 57 1.58 12.68 1.39
C SER A 57 2.28 11.74 0.40
N GLN A 58 2.20 12.09 -0.88
CA GLN A 58 2.88 11.36 -1.95
C GLN A 58 4.40 11.30 -1.70
N GLN A 59 4.99 12.40 -1.24
CA GLN A 59 6.43 12.54 -1.05
C GLN A 59 6.94 11.61 0.05
N GLU A 60 6.24 11.54 1.18
CA GLU A 60 6.59 10.62 2.27
C GLU A 60 6.46 9.16 1.83
N ILE A 61 5.36 8.81 1.15
CA ILE A 61 5.12 7.46 0.64
C ILE A 61 6.24 7.05 -0.33
N LEU A 62 6.59 7.93 -1.27
CA LEU A 62 7.62 7.69 -2.27
C LEU A 62 9.01 7.52 -1.63
N SER A 63 9.35 8.42 -0.70
CA SER A 63 10.63 8.38 0.01
C SER A 63 10.80 7.06 0.76
N GLU A 64 9.78 6.64 1.51
CA GLU A 64 9.85 5.39 2.26
C GLU A 64 9.80 4.16 1.36
N ALA A 65 9.00 4.17 0.28
CA ALA A 65 8.99 3.08 -0.68
C ALA A 65 10.35 2.90 -1.37
N LYS A 66 11.05 4.00 -1.71
CA LYS A 66 12.43 3.96 -2.22
C LYS A 66 13.39 3.39 -1.18
N SER A 67 13.31 3.84 0.08
CA SER A 67 14.11 3.31 1.18
C SER A 67 13.95 1.78 1.31
N LEU A 68 12.70 1.29 1.31
CA LEU A 68 12.38 -0.15 1.35
C LEU A 68 12.90 -0.91 0.12
N LEU A 69 12.89 -0.29 -1.07
CA LEU A 69 13.42 -0.91 -2.29
C LEU A 69 14.94 -1.09 -2.21
N PHE A 70 15.67 -0.08 -1.72
CA PHE A 70 17.13 -0.09 -1.64
C PHE A 70 17.70 -0.84 -0.42
N GLN A 71 16.86 -1.17 0.57
CA GLN A 71 17.27 -1.89 1.77
C GLN A 71 17.95 -3.25 1.48
N GLU A 72 17.49 -3.98 0.46
CA GLU A 72 18.08 -5.25 0.04
C GLU A 72 18.11 -5.34 -1.49
N LYS A 73 19.23 -5.86 -2.02
CA LYS A 73 19.43 -6.06 -3.46
C LYS A 73 18.35 -6.96 -4.05
N LEU A 74 17.89 -6.61 -5.24
CA LEU A 74 16.93 -7.41 -6.00
C LEU A 74 17.63 -8.68 -6.51
N LYS A 75 17.01 -9.83 -6.26
CA LYS A 75 17.57 -11.14 -6.65
C LYS A 75 17.28 -11.50 -8.10
N ASN A 76 16.11 -11.08 -8.62
CA ASN A 76 15.59 -11.41 -9.94
C ASN A 76 14.93 -10.19 -10.60
N SER A 77 14.57 -10.33 -11.89
CA SER A 77 13.77 -9.35 -12.63
C SER A 77 12.40 -9.15 -11.96
N VAL A 78 12.02 -7.89 -11.75
CA VAL A 78 10.73 -7.54 -11.13
C VAL A 78 9.63 -7.48 -12.20
N ARG A 79 8.52 -8.15 -11.94
CA ARG A 79 7.31 -8.16 -12.78
C ARG A 79 6.28 -7.14 -12.31
N LEU A 80 6.03 -7.04 -11.00
CA LEU A 80 5.08 -6.09 -10.42
C LEU A 80 5.67 -5.43 -9.18
N LEU A 81 5.34 -4.14 -9.01
CA LEU A 81 5.57 -3.38 -7.79
C LEU A 81 4.22 -2.89 -7.27
N GLY A 82 4.03 -2.98 -5.96
CA GLY A 82 2.85 -2.46 -5.28
C GLY A 82 3.22 -1.78 -3.98
N ILE A 83 2.55 -0.68 -3.68
CA ILE A 83 2.64 0.01 -2.39
C ILE A 83 1.29 -0.15 -1.69
N SER A 84 1.32 -0.52 -0.42
CA SER A 84 0.15 -0.66 0.43
C SER A 84 0.36 0.12 1.73
N LEU A 85 -0.71 0.69 2.26
CA LEU A 85 -0.75 1.33 3.57
C LEU A 85 -1.64 0.53 4.52
N SER A 86 -1.22 0.42 5.77
CA SER A 86 -1.97 -0.21 6.86
C SER A 86 -1.95 0.68 8.12
N ASN A 87 -2.74 0.29 9.14
CA ASN A 87 -2.97 1.08 10.36
C ASN A 87 -3.50 2.47 10.02
N LEU A 88 -4.67 2.51 9.38
CA LEU A 88 -5.28 3.73 8.88
C LEU A 88 -5.96 4.51 10.01
N ASN A 89 -5.95 5.84 9.92
CA ASN A 89 -6.62 6.75 10.86
C ASN A 89 -8.15 6.52 10.99
N ASN A 90 -8.77 5.82 10.03
CA ASN A 90 -10.18 5.43 10.08
C ASN A 90 -10.50 4.28 11.06
N GLU A 91 -9.50 3.64 11.68
CA GLU A 91 -9.76 2.62 12.72
C GLU A 91 -10.33 3.22 14.03
N ARG A 92 -10.54 4.54 14.10
CA ARG A 92 -11.13 5.25 15.24
C ARG A 92 -12.35 6.10 14.93
N HIS A 93 -13.07 5.80 13.86
CA HIS A 93 -14.49 6.12 13.87
C HIS A 93 -15.23 4.85 14.32
N PRO A 94 -15.79 4.80 15.54
CA PRO A 94 -16.96 3.97 15.75
C PRO A 94 -17.99 4.46 14.74
N GLN A 95 -18.00 3.84 13.55
CA GLN A 95 -19.12 3.98 12.66
C GLN A 95 -20.31 3.51 13.48
N LYS A 96 -21.22 4.46 13.72
CA LYS A 96 -22.56 4.22 14.26
C LYS A 96 -23.01 2.84 13.84
N GLU A 97 -23.45 2.05 14.81
CA GLU A 97 -24.16 0.79 14.65
C GLU A 97 -25.31 0.97 13.65
N GLY A 98 -25.00 0.94 12.35
CA GLY A 98 -25.94 0.69 11.30
C GLY A 98 -26.19 -0.81 11.35
N LYS A 99 -27.09 -1.19 12.25
CA LYS A 99 -27.66 -2.54 12.42
C LYS A 99 -27.42 -3.38 11.18
N SER A 100 -26.50 -4.33 11.26
CA SER A 100 -26.45 -5.47 10.35
C SER A 100 -27.77 -6.20 10.51
N VAL A 101 -28.77 -5.81 9.71
CA VAL A 101 -30.03 -6.55 9.62
C VAL A 101 -29.68 -7.87 8.95
N SER A 102 -29.50 -8.92 9.74
CA SER A 102 -29.50 -10.30 9.26
C SER A 102 -30.92 -10.62 8.79
N VAL A 103 -31.23 -10.33 7.52
CA VAL A 103 -32.44 -10.87 6.89
C VAL A 103 -32.16 -12.34 6.59
N GLN A 104 -32.49 -13.20 7.55
CA GLN A 104 -32.52 -14.64 7.34
C GLN A 104 -33.71 -14.94 6.43
N LEU A 105 -33.44 -15.16 5.14
CA LEU A 105 -34.45 -15.62 4.18
C LEU A 105 -34.83 -17.05 4.54
N SER A 106 -35.99 -17.20 5.18
CA SER A 106 -36.65 -18.49 5.33
C SER A 106 -37.47 -18.72 4.08
N PHE A 107 -37.10 -19.72 3.28
CA PHE A 107 -37.97 -20.23 2.23
C PHE A 107 -38.84 -21.32 2.87
N GLU A 108 -40.14 -21.05 2.97
CA GLU A 108 -41.13 -22.11 3.20
C GLU A 108 -41.27 -22.90 1.90
N PHE A 109 -40.98 -24.20 1.96
CA PHE A 109 -41.39 -25.19 0.97
C PHE A 109 -42.36 -26.15 1.63
#